data_AF-A0A7K3AID5-F1
#
_entry.id   AF-A0A7K3AID5-F1
#
_cell.length_a   1.000
_cell.length_b   1.000
_cell.length_c   1.000
_cell.angle_alpha   90.00
_cell.angle_beta   90.00
_cell.angle_gamma   90.00
#
_symmetry.space_group_name_H-M   'P 1'
#
loop_
_entity.id
_entity.type
_entity.pdbx_description
1 polymer ?
#
loop_
_entity_poly.entity_id
_entity_poly.type
_entity_poly.pdbx_seq_one_letter_code
_entity_poly.pdbx_strand_id
1 'polypeptide(L)' 'MYAELVGGPLDGQLLDVTGWSAEQLVDGALLICESGMYGPGERSDYAGRPGETGRLYWQGDMP' A
#
# COMPACT_ATOMS: atom_id res chain seq x y z
N MET A 1 11.54 9.15 1.83
CA MET A 1 11.03 8.73 0.51
C MET A 1 9.61 8.29 0.72
N TYR A 2 8.70 8.72 -0.14
CA TYR A 2 7.28 8.41 -0.01
C TYR A 2 6.77 7.75 -1.29
N ALA A 3 5.87 6.80 -1.12
CA ALA A 3 5.14 6.18 -2.22
C ALA A 3 3.65 6.52 -2.11
N GLU A 4 3.05 6.90 -3.23
CA GLU A 4 1.61 7.14 -3.36
C GLU A 4 0.86 5.80 -3.44
N LEU A 5 -0.20 5.66 -2.66
CA LEU A 5 -1.09 4.50 -2.72
C LEU A 5 -2.11 4.72 -3.84
N VAL A 6 -2.27 3.72 -4.71
CA VAL A 6 -3.08 3.86 -5.94
C VAL A 6 -4.14 2.75 -6.04
N GLY A 7 -5.38 3.15 -6.30
CA GLY A 7 -6.46 2.27 -6.74
C GLY A 7 -7.24 1.52 -5.65
N GLY A 8 -7.05 1.85 -4.37
CA GLY A 8 -7.74 1.22 -3.25
C GLY A 8 -8.35 2.22 -2.26
N PRO A 9 -8.81 1.79 -1.08
CA PRO A 9 -9.49 2.67 -0.12
C PRO A 9 -8.57 3.74 0.52
N LEU A 10 -7.26 3.63 0.34
CA LEU A 10 -6.26 4.60 0.78
C LEU A 10 -5.67 5.39 -0.41
N ASP A 11 -6.34 5.39 -1.57
CA ASP A 11 -5.89 6.08 -2.79
C ASP A 11 -5.52 7.56 -2.51
N GLY A 12 -4.38 7.99 -3.06
CA GLY A 12 -3.84 9.33 -2.91
C GLY A 12 -3.13 9.62 -1.57
N GLN A 13 -3.12 8.67 -0.63
CA GLN A 13 -2.31 8.78 0.58
C GLN A 13 -0.85 8.44 0.32
N LEU A 14 0.04 8.92 1.20
CA LEU A 14 1.48 8.69 1.11
C LEU A 14 1.95 7.73 2.20
N LEU A 15 2.62 6.66 1.80
CA LEU A 15 3.32 5.76 2.70
C LEU A 15 4.80 6.17 2.81
N ASP A 16 5.31 6.28 4.03
CA ASP A 16 6.74 6.46 4.26
C ASP A 16 7.47 5.13 3.99
N VAL A 17 8.23 5.12 2.91
CA VAL A 17 9.06 3.98 2.47
C VAL A 17 10.54 4.29 2.62
N THR A 18 10.88 5.29 3.46
CA THR A 18 12.28 5.63 3.73
C THR A 18 13.02 4.42 4.29
N GLY A 19 14.07 4.00 3.59
CA GLY A 19 14.90 2.87 4.00
C GLY A 19 14.40 1.50 3.52
N TRP A 20 13.32 1.44 2.75
CA TRP A 20 12.87 0.20 2.13
C TRP A 20 13.81 -0.22 1.00
N SER A 21 14.07 -1.52 0.90
CA SER A 21 14.76 -2.12 -0.24
C SER A 21 13.84 -2.20 -1.46
N ALA A 22 14.43 -2.47 -2.63
CA ALA A 22 13.65 -2.70 -3.85
C ALA A 22 12.71 -3.92 -3.71
N GLU A 23 13.12 -4.96 -2.99
CA GLU A 23 12.29 -6.13 -2.70
C GLU A 23 11.13 -5.76 -1.77
N GLN A 24 11.37 -4.97 -0.72
CA GLN A 24 10.32 -4.51 0.19
C GLN A 24 9.29 -3.62 -0.51
N LEU A 25 9.73 -2.81 -1.49
CA LEU A 25 8.80 -2.03 -2.31
C LEU A 25 7.93 -2.92 -3.18
N VAL A 26 8.48 -3.99 -3.76
CA VAL A 26 7.73 -4.96 -4.57
C VAL A 26 6.77 -5.78 -3.70
N ASP A 27 7.23 -6.28 -2.56
CA ASP A 27 6.40 -7.01 -1.59
C ASP A 27 5.30 -6.11 -1.00
N GLY A 28 5.61 -4.82 -0.82
CA GLY A 28 4.64 -3.82 -0.42
C GLY A 28 4.32 -3.81 1.07
N ALA A 29 3.11 -3.37 1.41
CA ALA A 29 2.61 -3.37 2.78
C ALA A 29 1.12 -3.61 2.87
N LEU A 30 0.77 -4.25 3.97
CA LEU A 30 -0.59 -4.48 4.42
C LEU A 30 -0.98 -3.40 5.43
N LEU A 31 -1.82 -2.45 5.00
CA LEU A 31 -2.12 -1.23 5.75
C LEU A 31 -3.52 -1.29 6.38
N ILE A 32 -3.65 -0.91 7.65
CA ILE A 32 -4.95 -0.83 8.31
C ILE A 32 -5.76 0.29 7.65
N CYS A 33 -6.99 -0.02 7.22
CA CYS A 33 -7.95 0.96 6.73
C CYS A 33 -9.13 1.02 7.71
N GLU A 34 -9.50 2.23 8.15
CA GLU A 34 -10.68 2.42 9.02
C GLU A 34 -12.00 2.44 8.23
N SER A 35 -11.97 2.37 6.89
CA SER A 35 -13.12 2.60 6.00
C SER A 35 -13.17 1.69 4.77
N GLY A 36 -12.60 0.48 4.81
CA GLY A 36 -12.68 -0.43 3.67
C GLY A 36 -14.02 -1.20 3.61
N MET A 37 -14.03 -2.27 2.83
CA MET A 37 -15.20 -3.06 2.47
C MET A 37 -15.76 -3.93 3.63
N TYR A 38 -14.93 -4.30 4.60
CA TYR A 38 -15.25 -5.27 5.66
C TYR A 38 -15.48 -4.64 7.04
N GLY A 39 -15.17 -3.35 7.23
CA GLY A 39 -15.41 -2.61 8.45
C GLY A 39 -14.13 -2.32 9.26
N PRO A 40 -14.26 -1.66 10.42
CA PRO A 40 -13.12 -1.13 11.15
C PRO A 40 -12.10 -2.21 11.52
N GLY A 41 -10.84 -1.99 11.10
CA GLY A 41 -9.71 -2.88 11.40
C GLY A 41 -9.28 -3.79 10.24
N GLU A 42 -9.95 -3.69 9.09
CA GLU A 42 -9.51 -4.38 7.89
C GLU A 42 -8.17 -3.84 7.37
N ARG A 43 -7.51 -4.67 6.57
CA ARG A 43 -6.20 -4.33 6.02
C ARG A 43 -6.24 -4.34 4.50
N SER A 44 -5.80 -3.26 3.89
CA SER A 44 -5.66 -3.16 2.44
C SER A 44 -4.23 -3.48 2.04
N ASP A 45 -4.07 -4.41 1.11
CA ASP A 45 -2.77 -4.81 0.59
C ASP A 45 -2.36 -3.90 -0.58
N TYR A 46 -1.13 -3.40 -0.53
CA TYR A 46 -0.56 -2.54 -1.56
C TYR A 46 0.84 -3.02 -1.92
N ALA A 47 1.08 -3.31 -3.19
CA ALA A 47 2.36 -3.81 -3.69
C ALA A 47 2.93 -2.88 -4.77
N GLY A 48 4.25 -2.71 -4.75
CA GLY A 48 4.97 -1.97 -5.78
C GLY A 48 5.21 -2.80 -7.03
N ARG A 49 5.87 -2.19 -8.01
CA ARG A 49 6.29 -2.87 -9.23
C ARG A 49 7.81 -2.84 -9.34
N PRO A 50 8.45 -3.89 -9.90
CA PRO A 50 9.89 -3.90 -10.07
C PRO A 50 10.37 -2.65 -10.84
N GLY A 51 11.26 -1.87 -10.23
CA GLY A 51 11.81 -0.64 -10.80
C GLY A 51 10.98 0.63 -10.55
N GLU A 52 9.82 0.52 -9.89
CA GLU A 52 8.98 1.65 -9.50
C GLU A 52 9.03 1.85 -7.99
N THR A 53 9.29 3.07 -7.56
CA THR A 53 9.56 3.37 -6.13
C THR A 53 8.65 4.46 -5.56
N GLY A 54 7.85 5.10 -6.41
CA GLY A 54 6.97 6.21 -6.03
C GLY A 54 5.51 5.83 -5.89
N ARG A 55 5.13 4.58 -6.20
CA ARG A 55 3.74 4.14 -6.18
C ARG A 55 3.61 2.70 -5.69
N LEU A 56 2.60 2.45 -4.87
CA LEU A 56 2.14 1.12 -4.51
C LEU A 56 0.70 0.97 -4.97
N TYR A 57 0.41 -0.18 -5.58
CA TYR A 57 -0.88 -0.47 -6.19
C TYR A 57 -1.66 -1.41 -5.32
N TRP A 58 -2.92 -1.07 -5.07
CA TRP A 58 -3.84 -1.91 -4.31
C TRP A 58 -3.99 -3.29 -4.96
N GLN A 59 -3.88 -4.35 -4.16
CA GLN A 59 -4.04 -5.75 -4.59
C GLN A 59 -5.35 -6.37 -4.09
N GLY A 60 -5.96 -5.78 -3.06
CA GLY A 60 -7.17 -6.29 -2.44
C GLY A 60 -7.25 -5.93 -0.96
N ASP A 61 -8.43 -6.14 -0.38
CA ASP A 61 -8.61 -6.05 1.06
C ASP A 61 -8.52 -7.44 1.70
N MET A 62 -7.87 -7.51 2.86
CA MET A 62 -7.69 -8.70 3.67
C MET A 62 -8.42 -8.56 5.02
N PRO A 63 -9.08 -9.63 5.49
CA PRO A 63 -9.76 -9.65 6.79
C PRO A 63 -8.81 -9.62 8.01
#